data_AF-A0A383DME0-F1
#
_entry.id   AF-A0A383DME0-F1
#
_cell.length_a   1.000
_cell.length_b   1.000
_cell.length_c   1.000
_cell.angle_alpha   90.00
_cell.angle_beta   90.00
_cell.angle_gamma   90.00
#
_symmetry.space_group_name_H-M   'P 1'
#
loop_
_entity.id
_entity.type
_entity.pdbx_description
1 polymer ?
#
loop_
_entity_poly.entity_id
_entity_poly.type
_entity_poly.pdbx_seq_one_letter_code
_entity_poly.pdbx_strand_id
1 'polypeptide(L)'
;MKIPSRITEKNLLLIELNEVNLELAKNYVDRLGLKTFSQILGSSESETQLKKTTSEAEYANLEPWIQWPSVHTGKTATEHGVFRLGDIVGESTPQFFEQVEAMGYSVGAISAMNVENRILKPKYFIPDPWTSTPTDGSYWSH
;
A
#
# COMPACT_ATOMS: atom_id res chain seq x y z
N MET A 1 -7.14 -23.23 -7.86
CA MET A 1 -6.54 -22.44 -8.96
C MET A 1 -5.03 -22.38 -8.69
N LYS A 2 -4.17 -22.86 -9.59
CA LYS A 2 -2.72 -22.74 -9.39
C LYS A 2 -2.34 -21.28 -9.60
N ILE A 3 -1.88 -20.61 -8.56
CA ILE A 3 -1.29 -19.28 -8.68
C ILE A 3 -0.02 -19.44 -9.55
N PRO A 4 0.12 -18.70 -10.66
CA PRO A 4 1.29 -18.82 -11.51
C PRO A 4 2.56 -18.44 -10.75
N SER A 5 3.67 -19.13 -11.07
CA SER A 5 5.01 -18.74 -10.62
C SER A 5 5.38 -17.34 -11.14
N ARG A 6 6.34 -16.70 -10.46
CA ARG A 6 6.98 -15.42 -10.82
C ARG A 6 6.78 -15.00 -12.29
N ILE A 7 6.00 -13.94 -12.48
CA ILE A 7 5.61 -13.39 -13.80
C ILE A 7 6.60 -12.34 -14.35
N THR A 8 7.49 -11.82 -13.51
CA THR A 8 8.53 -10.84 -13.89
C THR A 8 9.74 -10.92 -12.96
N GLU A 9 10.92 -10.61 -13.51
CA GLU A 9 12.16 -10.49 -12.74
C GLU A 9 12.37 -9.09 -12.16
N LYS A 10 11.54 -8.11 -12.55
CA LYS A 10 11.68 -6.72 -12.08
C LYS A 10 11.29 -6.60 -10.60
N ASN A 11 12.05 -5.77 -9.88
CA ASN A 11 11.67 -5.34 -8.54
C ASN A 11 10.56 -4.31 -8.62
N LEU A 12 9.63 -4.36 -7.67
CA LEU A 12 8.57 -3.38 -7.48
C LEU A 12 8.83 -2.61 -6.19
N LEU A 13 8.76 -1.28 -6.26
CA LEU A 13 8.65 -0.42 -5.10
C LEU A 13 7.26 0.24 -5.14
N LEU A 14 6.44 -0.06 -4.15
CA LEU A 14 5.16 0.60 -3.93
C LEU A 14 5.35 1.67 -2.87
N ILE A 15 4.93 2.91 -3.17
CA ILE A 15 4.98 4.04 -2.24
C ILE A 15 3.53 4.46 -1.95
N GLU A 16 3.16 4.41 -0.68
CA GLU A 16 1.83 4.75 -0.18
C GLU A 16 1.86 6.16 0.41
N LEU A 17 1.04 7.07 -0.12
CA LEU A 17 1.02 8.47 0.28
C LEU A 17 -0.36 8.83 0.84
N ASN A 18 -0.42 9.22 2.11
CA ASN A 18 -1.66 9.56 2.80
C ASN A 18 -2.04 11.02 2.58
N GLU A 19 -3.34 11.26 2.39
CA GLU A 19 -3.94 12.61 2.42
C GLU A 19 -3.26 13.61 1.47
N VAL A 20 -2.67 13.13 0.38
CA VAL A 20 -1.97 13.98 -0.57
C VAL A 20 -2.94 14.62 -1.56
N ASN A 21 -2.98 15.94 -1.56
CA ASN A 21 -3.56 16.69 -2.66
C ASN A 21 -2.60 16.68 -3.87
N LEU A 22 -2.84 15.77 -4.81
CA LEU A 22 -2.00 15.60 -5.99
C LEU A 22 -1.98 16.83 -6.91
N GLU A 23 -3.05 17.62 -6.95
CA GLU A 23 -3.10 18.84 -7.76
C GLU A 23 -2.18 19.92 -7.17
N LEU A 24 -2.24 20.11 -5.85
CA LEU A 24 -1.34 21.02 -5.15
C LEU A 24 0.12 20.56 -5.27
N ALA A 25 0.38 19.26 -5.11
CA ALA A 25 1.72 18.70 -5.22
C ALA A 25 2.32 18.94 -6.61
N LYS A 26 1.53 18.73 -7.68
CA LYS A 26 1.94 19.01 -9.07
C LYS A 26 2.34 20.47 -9.27
N ASN A 27 1.53 21.40 -8.76
CA ASN A 27 1.82 22.84 -8.88
C ASN A 27 3.20 23.21 -8.28
N TYR A 28 3.55 22.62 -7.13
CA TYR A 28 4.87 22.85 -6.53
C TYR A 28 6.00 22.17 -7.29
N VAL A 29 5.77 20.95 -7.77
CA VAL A 29 6.75 20.19 -8.57
C VAL A 29 7.11 20.95 -9.83
N ASP A 30 6.12 21.47 -10.54
CA ASP A 30 6.33 22.26 -11.76
C ASP A 30 7.03 23.58 -11.44
N ARG A 31 6.59 24.31 -10.39
CA ARG A 31 7.19 25.60 -10.00
C ARG A 31 8.66 25.48 -9.58
N LEU A 32 9.02 24.38 -8.91
CA LEU A 32 10.37 24.15 -8.39
C LEU A 32 11.26 23.36 -9.37
N GLY A 33 10.74 22.93 -10.52
CA GLY A 33 11.49 22.16 -11.51
C GLY A 33 11.94 20.78 -11.00
N LEU A 34 11.12 20.10 -10.18
CA LEU A 34 11.47 18.83 -9.54
C LEU A 34 11.28 17.64 -10.50
N LYS A 35 12.24 17.44 -11.41
CA LYS A 35 12.16 16.44 -12.50
C LYS A 35 11.75 15.03 -12.05
N THR A 36 12.34 14.50 -10.97
CA THR A 36 12.00 13.14 -10.48
C THR A 36 10.55 13.06 -10.00
N PHE A 37 10.10 14.07 -9.24
CA PHE A 37 8.72 14.11 -8.77
C PHE A 37 7.72 14.40 -9.89
N SER A 38 8.14 15.12 -10.94
CA SER A 38 7.34 15.30 -12.16
C SER A 38 6.98 13.95 -12.76
N GLN A 39 7.96 13.05 -12.92
CA GLN A 39 7.72 11.70 -13.43
C GLN A 39 6.82 10.86 -12.50
N ILE A 40 7.04 10.91 -11.19
CA ILE A 40 6.25 10.12 -10.22
C ILE A 40 4.81 10.61 -10.16
N LEU A 41 4.60 11.92 -10.10
CA LEU A 41 3.28 12.51 -9.92
C LEU A 41 2.54 12.78 -11.23
N GLY A 42 3.11 12.50 -12.40
CA GLY A 42 2.45 12.80 -13.66
C GLY A 42 2.21 14.29 -13.85
N SER A 43 3.21 15.13 -13.56
CA SER A 43 3.13 16.59 -13.81
C SER A 43 3.51 16.94 -15.25
N SER A 44 3.64 18.23 -15.55
CA SER A 44 3.72 18.77 -16.93
C SER A 44 4.78 18.12 -17.84
N GLU A 45 5.92 17.70 -17.30
CA GLU A 45 7.03 17.08 -18.06
C GLU A 45 7.06 15.54 -17.95
N SER A 46 6.03 14.93 -17.37
CA SER A 46 6.00 13.49 -17.12
C SER A 46 5.71 12.66 -18.36
N GLU A 47 6.49 11.61 -18.57
CA GLU A 47 6.20 10.55 -19.55
C GLU A 47 5.34 9.44 -18.93
N THR A 48 5.17 9.44 -17.61
CA THR A 48 4.37 8.47 -16.87
C THR A 48 2.88 8.77 -17.01
N GLN A 49 2.12 7.77 -17.47
CA GLN A 49 0.66 7.83 -17.49
C GLN A 49 0.08 7.41 -16.13
N LEU A 50 -0.52 8.36 -15.42
CA LEU A 50 -1.26 8.06 -14.19
C LEU A 50 -2.61 7.42 -14.50
N LYS A 51 -2.93 6.38 -13.73
CA LYS A 51 -4.28 5.83 -13.67
C LYS A 51 -5.00 6.44 -12.48
N LYS A 52 -6.18 7.01 -12.72
CA LYS A 52 -7.08 7.46 -11.66
C LYS A 52 -8.01 6.31 -11.31
N THR A 53 -8.08 5.99 -10.03
CA THR A 53 -9.08 5.11 -9.46
C THR A 53 -10.06 5.95 -8.64
N THR A 54 -11.22 5.36 -8.36
CA THR A 54 -12.20 5.90 -7.42
C THR A 54 -12.33 4.93 -6.26
N SER A 55 -12.76 5.43 -5.12
CA SER A 55 -13.04 4.62 -3.94
C SER A 55 -14.48 4.85 -3.49
N GLU A 56 -14.74 4.63 -2.21
CA GLU A 56 -16.02 4.78 -1.52
C GLU A 56 -16.72 6.11 -1.84
N ALA A 57 -18.05 6.08 -1.98
CA ALA A 57 -18.85 7.28 -2.19
C ALA A 57 -19.18 8.00 -0.87
N GLU A 58 -19.20 7.25 0.24
CA GLU A 58 -19.50 7.79 1.56
C GLU A 58 -18.27 8.42 2.18
N TYR A 59 -18.37 9.69 2.56
CA TYR A 59 -17.26 10.45 3.12
C TYR A 59 -16.62 9.79 4.35
N ALA A 60 -17.45 9.18 5.22
CA ALA A 60 -16.97 8.50 6.43
C ALA A 60 -16.05 7.30 6.12
N ASN A 61 -16.09 6.76 4.91
CA ASN A 61 -15.26 5.64 4.49
C ASN A 61 -14.01 6.08 3.70
N LEU A 62 -13.78 7.40 3.54
CA LEU A 62 -12.62 7.95 2.82
C LEU A 62 -11.37 8.11 3.69
N GLU A 63 -11.47 7.76 4.96
CA GLU A 63 -10.33 7.83 5.88
C GLU A 63 -9.20 6.87 5.47
N PRO A 64 -7.91 7.25 5.60
CA PRO A 64 -6.79 6.43 5.15
C PRO A 64 -6.79 5.00 5.72
N TRP A 65 -7.16 4.85 6.98
CA TRP A 65 -7.22 3.54 7.65
C TRP A 65 -8.33 2.63 7.14
N ILE A 66 -9.27 3.14 6.33
CA ILE A 66 -10.30 2.37 5.64
C ILE A 66 -9.85 2.10 4.20
N GLN A 67 -9.29 3.11 3.55
CA GLN A 67 -8.85 3.07 2.16
C GLN A 67 -7.69 2.10 1.91
N TRP A 68 -6.69 2.05 2.81
CA TRP A 68 -5.55 1.15 2.64
C TRP A 68 -5.93 -0.34 2.70
N PRO A 69 -6.77 -0.80 3.65
CA PRO A 69 -7.34 -2.13 3.58
C PRO A 69 -8.00 -2.46 2.23
N SER A 70 -8.73 -1.52 1.62
CA SER A 70 -9.27 -1.72 0.26
C SER A 70 -8.18 -1.95 -0.78
N VAL A 71 -7.11 -1.17 -0.75
CA VAL A 71 -5.94 -1.34 -1.64
C VAL A 71 -5.23 -2.67 -1.40
N HIS A 72 -5.01 -3.00 -0.13
CA HIS A 72 -4.25 -4.18 0.28
C HIS A 72 -5.01 -5.47 -0.02
N THR A 73 -6.34 -5.48 0.12
CA THR A 73 -7.17 -6.67 -0.06
C THR A 73 -7.84 -6.75 -1.43
N GLY A 74 -7.92 -5.64 -2.17
CA GLY A 74 -8.67 -5.53 -3.42
C GLY A 74 -10.20 -5.57 -3.24
N LYS A 75 -10.68 -5.23 -2.04
CA LYS A 75 -12.11 -5.22 -1.66
C LYS A 75 -12.61 -3.81 -1.39
N THR A 76 -13.93 -3.61 -1.42
CA THR A 76 -14.57 -2.40 -0.90
C THR A 76 -14.59 -2.35 0.62
N ALA A 77 -14.84 -1.17 1.20
CA ALA A 77 -14.98 -0.97 2.65
C ALA A 77 -15.97 -1.94 3.29
N THR A 78 -17.10 -2.17 2.62
CA THR A 78 -18.14 -3.09 3.09
C THR A 78 -17.69 -4.55 3.05
N GLU A 79 -16.89 -4.94 2.05
CA GLU A 79 -16.45 -6.33 1.86
C GLU A 79 -15.27 -6.73 2.76
N HIS A 80 -14.42 -5.78 3.16
CA HIS A 80 -13.33 -6.05 4.11
C HIS A 80 -13.68 -5.70 5.56
N GLY A 81 -14.62 -4.78 5.82
CA GLY A 81 -15.17 -4.53 7.16
C GLY A 81 -14.24 -3.84 8.16
N VAL A 82 -13.14 -3.23 7.69
CA VAL A 82 -12.11 -2.57 8.52
C VAL A 82 -12.43 -1.08 8.55
N PHE A 83 -12.90 -0.57 9.69
CA PHE A 83 -13.37 0.82 9.80
C PHE A 83 -12.54 1.66 10.78
N ARG A 84 -11.59 1.05 11.49
CA ARG A 84 -10.71 1.72 12.45
C ARG A 84 -9.27 1.23 12.30
N LEU A 85 -8.36 1.96 12.94
CA LEU A 85 -6.97 1.56 13.07
C LEU A 85 -6.85 0.26 13.88
N GLY A 86 -6.05 -0.68 13.39
CA GLY A 86 -5.81 -1.99 13.99
C GLY A 86 -6.90 -3.04 13.73
N ASP A 87 -8.06 -2.67 13.18
CA ASP A 87 -9.19 -3.60 12.95
C ASP A 87 -8.85 -4.77 12.01
N ILE A 88 -7.77 -4.67 11.23
CA ILE A 88 -7.32 -5.74 10.33
C ILE A 88 -6.84 -7.00 11.08
N VAL A 89 -6.44 -6.88 12.35
CA VAL A 89 -5.77 -7.97 13.07
C VAL A 89 -6.74 -9.12 13.33
N GLY A 90 -6.36 -10.32 12.88
CA GLY A 90 -7.19 -11.52 13.00
C GLY A 90 -8.20 -11.68 11.87
N GLU A 91 -8.24 -10.76 10.91
CA GLU A 91 -9.07 -10.91 9.72
C GLU A 91 -8.54 -12.02 8.81
N SER A 92 -9.47 -12.75 8.18
CA SER A 92 -9.13 -13.88 7.30
C SER A 92 -8.86 -13.45 5.85
N THR A 93 -9.24 -12.22 5.49
CA THR A 93 -9.08 -11.71 4.14
C THR A 93 -7.59 -11.61 3.79
N PRO A 94 -7.11 -12.29 2.73
CA PRO A 94 -5.72 -12.16 2.28
C PRO A 94 -5.42 -10.75 1.77
N GLN A 95 -4.24 -10.23 2.11
CA GLN A 95 -3.70 -9.00 1.55
C GLN A 95 -2.82 -9.36 0.34
N PHE A 96 -2.45 -8.38 -0.49
CA PHE A 96 -1.58 -8.65 -1.63
C PHE A 96 -0.19 -9.08 -1.17
N PHE A 97 0.24 -8.74 0.04
CA PHE A 97 1.55 -9.11 0.57
C PHE A 97 1.72 -10.65 0.59
N GLU A 98 0.76 -11.37 1.16
CA GLU A 98 0.79 -12.84 1.19
C GLU A 98 0.60 -13.44 -0.20
N GLN A 99 -0.24 -12.83 -1.03
CA GLN A 99 -0.48 -13.29 -2.40
C GLN A 99 0.78 -13.17 -3.28
N VAL A 100 1.51 -12.07 -3.15
CA VAL A 100 2.77 -11.82 -3.87
C VAL A 100 3.86 -12.76 -3.37
N GLU A 101 3.94 -13.02 -2.05
CA GLU A 101 4.86 -14.04 -1.52
C GLU A 101 4.54 -15.44 -2.06
N ALA A 102 3.25 -15.81 -2.10
CA ALA A 102 2.80 -17.11 -2.63
C ALA A 102 3.12 -17.30 -4.13
N MET A 103 3.32 -16.21 -4.89
CA MET A 103 3.82 -16.23 -6.28
C MET A 103 5.34 -16.48 -6.40
N GLY A 104 6.05 -16.57 -5.27
CA GLY A 104 7.49 -16.81 -5.21
C GLY A 104 8.35 -15.55 -5.15
N TYR A 105 7.75 -14.38 -4.91
CA TYR A 105 8.50 -13.14 -4.70
C TYR A 105 8.92 -12.98 -3.25
N SER A 106 10.04 -12.29 -3.04
CA SER A 106 10.39 -11.76 -1.72
C SER A 106 9.60 -10.49 -1.46
N VAL A 107 8.98 -10.38 -0.29
CA VAL A 107 8.17 -9.24 0.12
C VAL A 107 8.78 -8.58 1.36
N GLY A 108 8.75 -7.26 1.41
CA GLY A 108 9.02 -6.50 2.62
C GLY A 108 8.14 -5.26 2.69
N ALA A 109 7.83 -4.82 3.90
CA ALA A 109 6.97 -3.66 4.14
C ALA A 109 7.49 -2.83 5.31
N ILE A 110 7.30 -1.51 5.22
CA ILE A 110 7.64 -0.56 6.28
C ILE A 110 6.44 0.35 6.47
N SER A 111 5.87 0.34 7.68
CA SER A 111 4.76 1.18 8.12
C SER A 111 3.56 1.19 7.16
N ALA A 112 3.28 0.05 6.54
CA ALA A 112 2.06 -0.12 5.75
C ALA A 112 0.85 -0.09 6.69
N MET A 113 -0.08 0.84 6.45
CA MET A 113 -1.16 1.15 7.37
C MET A 113 -2.22 0.05 7.39
N ASN A 114 -2.65 -0.38 8.58
CA ASN A 114 -3.66 -1.42 8.76
C ASN A 114 -3.28 -2.72 8.02
N VAL A 115 -2.03 -3.13 8.20
CA VAL A 115 -1.53 -4.41 7.69
C VAL A 115 -1.18 -5.33 8.85
N GLU A 116 -1.80 -6.50 8.88
CA GLU A 116 -1.33 -7.59 9.73
C GLU A 116 -0.21 -8.35 9.00
N ASN A 117 0.95 -8.52 9.64
CA ASN A 117 2.04 -9.31 9.10
C ASN A 117 1.69 -10.80 9.06
N ARG A 118 1.18 -11.25 7.91
CA ARG A 118 0.87 -12.66 7.63
C ARG A 118 1.82 -13.27 6.60
N ILE A 119 2.89 -12.55 6.28
CA ILE A 119 3.97 -12.99 5.39
C ILE A 119 4.77 -14.08 6.11
N LEU A 120 5.03 -15.22 5.45
CA LEU A 120 5.70 -16.36 6.06
C LEU A 120 7.21 -16.13 6.24
N LYS A 121 7.83 -15.44 5.28
CA LYS A 121 9.27 -15.15 5.24
C LYS A 121 9.51 -13.70 4.75
N PRO A 122 9.05 -12.70 5.51
CA PRO A 122 9.28 -11.30 5.14
C PRO A 122 10.78 -11.02 5.07
N LYS A 123 11.21 -10.28 4.04
CA LYS A 123 12.59 -9.76 3.97
C LYS A 123 12.82 -8.69 5.02
N TYR A 124 11.80 -7.88 5.25
CA TYR A 124 11.70 -6.95 6.36
C TYR A 124 10.23 -6.65 6.62
N PHE A 125 9.87 -6.41 7.86
CA PHE A 125 8.52 -5.98 8.24
C PHE A 125 8.60 -5.09 9.48
N ILE A 126 8.42 -3.79 9.26
CA ILE A 126 8.28 -2.79 10.32
C ILE A 126 6.81 -2.37 10.33
N PRO A 127 6.03 -2.64 11.39
CA PRO A 127 4.61 -2.34 11.42
C PRO A 127 4.37 -0.82 11.41
N ASP A 128 3.14 -0.43 11.07
CA ASP A 128 2.64 0.90 11.42
C ASP A 128 2.46 1.00 12.96
N PRO A 129 2.42 2.20 13.54
CA PRO A 129 2.35 2.37 15.00
C PRO A 129 0.97 2.06 15.62
N TRP A 130 -0.06 1.80 14.81
CA TRP A 130 -1.43 1.60 15.25
C TRP A 130 -1.89 0.13 15.16
N THR A 131 -1.24 -0.69 14.34
CA THR A 131 -1.59 -2.10 14.14
C THR A 131 -0.74 -3.01 15.02
N SER A 132 -1.38 -3.68 15.98
CA SER A 132 -0.71 -4.65 16.85
C SER A 132 -0.46 -5.97 16.12
N THR A 133 0.68 -6.08 15.45
CA THR A 133 1.06 -7.26 14.64
C THR A 133 2.53 -7.65 14.84
N PRO A 134 2.93 -8.92 14.63
CA PRO A 134 4.32 -9.33 14.71
C PRO A 134 5.20 -8.60 13.69
N THR A 135 6.44 -8.33 14.06
CA THR A 135 7.43 -7.74 13.16
C THR A 135 8.24 -8.85 12.47
N ASP A 136 9.25 -8.51 11.67
CA ASP A 136 10.20 -9.50 11.14
C ASP A 136 11.16 -10.10 12.20
N GLY A 137 11.08 -9.64 13.45
CA GLY A 137 11.93 -10.09 14.55
C GLY A 137 13.38 -9.57 14.48
N SER A 138 13.68 -8.63 13.58
CA SER A 138 14.99 -8.01 13.49
C SER A 138 15.14 -6.84 14.46
N TYR A 139 16.40 -6.48 14.78
CA TYR A 139 16.72 -5.37 15.69
C TYR A 139 16.08 -4.03 15.30
N TRP A 140 15.91 -3.78 14.00
CA TRP A 140 15.38 -2.52 13.48
C TRP A 140 13.86 -2.43 13.50
N SER A 141 13.19 -3.53 13.80
CA SER A 141 11.74 -3.67 13.72
C SER A 141 11.10 -3.84 15.11
N HIS A 142 11.75 -3.35 16.16
CA HIS A 142 11.24 -3.33 17.53
C HIS A 142 10.74 -1.95 17.93
#